data_AF-A0A7H4N6R8-F1
#
_entry.id   AF-A0A7H4N6R8-F1
#
_cell.length_a   1.000
_cell.length_b   1.000
_cell.length_c   1.000
_cell.angle_alpha   90.00
_cell.angle_beta   90.00
_cell.angle_gamma   90.00
#
_symmetry.space_group_name_H-M   'P 1'
#
loop_
_entity.id
_entity.type
_entity.pdbx_description
1 polymer ?
#
loop_
_entity_poly.entity_id
_entity_poly.type
_entity_poly.pdbx_seq_one_letter_code
_entity_poly.pdbx_strand_id
1 'polypeptide(L)' 'MFNAGPALRVSIGDQRYLLEHYDSLLVDEAVALVIQDSPGARLARITLVPL' A
#
# COMPACT_ATOMS: atom_id res chain seq x y z
N MET A 1 -1.36 0.33 -5.12
CA MET A 1 -1.82 1.21 -4.02
C MET A 1 -0.92 2.43 -3.96
N PHE A 2 -1.47 3.60 -3.66
CA PHE A 2 -0.75 4.87 -3.52
C PHE A 2 -0.97 5.45 -2.11
N ASN A 3 0.10 5.89 -1.45
CA ASN A 3 0.03 6.52 -0.14
C ASN A 3 -0.07 8.04 -0.25
N ALA A 4 -1.22 8.62 0.09
CA ALA A 4 -1.44 10.07 0.17
C ALA A 4 -1.39 10.60 1.60
N GLY A 5 -0.99 9.77 2.58
CA GLY A 5 -0.94 10.09 4.00
C GLY A 5 0.49 10.04 4.56
N PRO A 6 0.64 10.01 5.90
CA PRO A 6 1.92 9.78 6.57
C PRO A 6 2.54 8.44 6.19
N ALA A 7 3.79 8.20 6.61
CA ALA A 7 4.46 6.93 6.34
C ALA A 7 3.70 5.73 6.92
N LEU A 8 3.58 4.65 6.15
CA LEU A 8 2.81 3.46 6.50
C LEU A 8 3.69 2.22 6.50
N ARG A 9 3.56 1.41 7.56
CA ARG A 9 4.11 0.05 7.58
C ARG A 9 3.07 -0.90 6.99
N VAL A 10 3.46 -1.59 5.94
CA VAL A 10 2.59 -2.55 5.25
C VAL A 10 3.28 -3.91 5.16
N SER A 11 2.47 -4.96 5.23
CA SER A 11 2.93 -6.34 5.08
C SER A 11 2.21 -7.00 3.91
N ILE A 12 2.97 -7.76 3.12
CA ILE A 12 2.52 -8.55 1.98
C ILE A 12 3.04 -9.97 2.20
N GLY A 13 2.17 -10.86 2.66
CA GLY A 13 2.63 -12.15 3.21
C GLY A 13 3.67 -11.93 4.32
N ASP A 14 4.86 -12.53 4.15
CA ASP A 14 5.97 -12.41 5.12
C ASP A 14 6.86 -11.18 4.88
N GLN A 15 6.66 -10.46 3.78
CA GLN A 15 7.45 -9.29 3.43
C GLN A 15 6.87 -8.02 4.07
N ARG A 16 7.75 -7.14 4.54
CA ARG A 16 7.38 -5.87 5.17
C ARG A 16 7.99 -4.71 4.40
N TYR A 17 7.19 -3.67 4.22
CA TYR A 17 7.57 -2.46 3.51
C TYR A 17 7.21 -1.23 4.33
N LEU A 18 7.99 -0.18 4.16
CA LEU A 18 7.64 1.17 4.56
C LEU A 18 7.23 1.91 3.29
N LEU A 19 6.02 2.45 3.26
CA LEU A 19 5.55 3.34 2.21
C LEU A 19 5.59 4.77 2.74
N GLU A 20 6.50 5.59 2.23
CA GLU A 20 6.55 6.99 2.55
C GLU A 20 5.39 7.76 1.87
N HIS A 21 5.30 9.06 2.15
CA HIS A 21 4.31 9.91 1.53
C HIS A 21 4.53 9.95 0.01
N TYR A 22 3.49 9.69 -0.76
CA TYR A 22 3.48 9.56 -2.22
C TYR A 22 4.22 8.37 -2.83
N ASP A 23 4.59 7.39 -2.00
CA ASP A 23 5.02 6.10 -2.52
C ASP A 23 3.86 5.33 -3.13
N SER A 24 4.20 4.56 -4.18
CA SER A 24 3.30 3.60 -4.82
C SER A 24 3.83 2.19 -4.64
N LEU A 25 2.91 1.29 -4.33
CA LEU A 25 3.16 -0.14 -4.19
C LEU A 25 2.30 -0.90 -5.20
N LEU A 26 2.93 -1.58 -6.14
CA LEU A 26 2.25 -2.48 -7.07
C LEU A 26 2.33 -3.92 -6.54
N VAL A 27 1.17 -4.55 -6.40
CA VAL A 27 1.04 -5.94 -5.94
C VAL A 27 0.01 -6.66 -6.79
N ASP A 28 0.15 -7.97 -6.89
CA ASP A 28 -0.85 -8.82 -7.51
C ASP A 28 -2.14 -8.86 -6.66
N GLU A 29 -3.30 -8.92 -7.31
CA GLU A 29 -4.61 -8.79 -6.66
C GLU A 29 -4.90 -9.92 -5.66
N ALA A 30 -4.26 -11.08 -5.84
CA ALA A 30 -4.43 -12.24 -4.98
C ALA A 30 -3.71 -12.13 -3.61
N VAL A 31 -2.88 -11.10 -3.39
CA VAL A 31 -2.08 -11.02 -2.16
C VAL A 31 -2.76 -10.17 -1.09
N ALA A 32 -2.94 -10.74 0.10
CA ALA A 32 -3.46 -10.03 1.26
C ALA A 32 -2.47 -8.94 1.71
N LEU A 33 -2.88 -7.68 1.53
CA LEU A 33 -2.15 -6.51 2.04
C LEU A 33 -2.67 -6.17 3.44
N VAL A 34 -1.78 -6.21 4.42
CA VAL A 34 -2.09 -5.80 5.80
C VAL A 34 -1.43 -4.45 6.07
N ILE A 35 -2.24 -3.49 6.49
CA ILE A 35 -1.78 -2.15 6.87
C ILE A 35 -1.85 -2.09 8.38
N GLN A 36 -0.69 -1.91 9.03
CA GLN A 36 -0.67 -1.75 10.48
C GLN A 36 -1.32 -0.41 10.82
N ASP A 37 -2.17 -0.42 11.86
CA ASP A 37 -3.03 0.71 12.21
C ASP A 37 -2.21 2.01 12.31
N SER A 38 -2.59 2.99 11.49
CA SER A 38 -1.82 4.22 11.31
C SER A 38 -2.77 5.42 11.25
N PRO A 39 -2.87 6.20 12.33
CA PRO A 39 -3.74 7.38 12.38
C PRO A 39 -3.47 8.32 11.21
N GLY A 40 -4.52 8.67 10.47
CA GLY A 40 -4.41 9.56 9.32
C GLY A 40 -3.92 8.89 8.03
N ALA A 41 -3.91 7.55 7.96
CA ALA A 41 -3.68 6.83 6.71
C ALA A 41 -4.65 7.32 5.61
N ARG A 42 -4.09 7.64 4.44
CA ARG A 42 -4.85 8.04 3.24
C ARG A 42 -4.31 7.26 2.07
N LEU A 43 -5.13 6.38 1.49
CA LEU A 43 -4.70 5.43 0.48
C LEU A 43 -5.62 5.48 -0.73
N ALA A 44 -5.03 5.38 -1.92
CA ALA A 44 -5.77 5.14 -3.14
C ALA A 44 -5.45 3.74 -3.69
N ARG A 45 -6.49 2.97 -4.01
CA ARG A 45 -6.33 1.75 -4.80
C ARG A 45 -6.29 2.13 -6.27
N ILE A 46 -5.22 1.71 -6.95
CA ILE A 46 -5.02 1.90 -8.38
C ILE A 46 -5.02 0.51 -9.00
N THR A 47 -5.92 0.28 -9.95
CA THR A 47 -5.98 -0.93 -10.75
C THR A 47 -5.41 -0.60 -12.13
N LEU A 48 -4.37 -1.32 -12.54
CA LEU A 48 -3.84 -1.19 -13.89
C LEU A 48 -4.68 -2.07 -14.82
N VAL A 49 -5.21 -1.48 -15.89
CA VAL A 49 -5.92 -2.21 -16.95
C VAL A 49 -4.97 -2.35 -18.15
N PRO A 50 -4.88 -3.53 -18.78
CA PRO A 50 -4.18 -3.67 -20.06
C PRO A 50 -4.77 -2.70 -21.09
N LEU A 51 -3.92 -2.16 -21.95
CA LEU A 51 -4.33 -1.34 -23.10
C LEU A 51 -4.85 -2.22 -24.24
#